data_AF-A0AAD4NUG2-F1
#
_entry.id   AF-A0AAD4NUG2-F1
#
_cell.length_a   1.000
_cell.length_b   1.000
_cell.length_c   1.000
_cell.angle_alpha   90.00
_cell.angle_beta   90.00
_cell.angle_gamma   90.00
#
_symmetry.space_group_name_H-M   'P 1'
#
loop_
_entity.id
_entity.type
_entity.pdbx_description
1 polymer ?
#
loop_
_entity_poly.entity_id
_entity_poly.type
_entity_poly.pdbx_seq_one_letter_code
_entity_poly.pdbx_strand_id
1 'polypeptide(L)'
;MATISGDGDPTAPVPPVVNDPNSMPATKEEKPLPKLSASEFRQYNRMAEHMNYFHDNFRATWKVLYGACEAQKRPKDMSIRQFISMGQQFCHHLTVHHTIEEQHIFPVLAKKMPAFKKELELLTQHKQIHKGLDKLEKYLED
;
A
#
# COMPACT_ATOMS: atom_id res chain seq x y z
N MET A 1 -35.67 16.82 -29.57
CA MET A 1 -36.52 17.01 -28.37
C MET A 1 -36.64 15.67 -27.67
N ALA A 2 -35.79 15.46 -26.66
CA ALA A 2 -35.94 14.47 -25.58
C ALA A 2 -34.70 14.61 -24.69
N THR A 3 -34.88 15.24 -23.53
CA THR A 3 -33.91 15.34 -22.43
C THR A 3 -34.07 14.13 -21.52
N ILE A 4 -32.98 13.43 -21.18
CA ILE A 4 -32.90 12.59 -19.98
C ILE A 4 -31.51 12.78 -19.35
N SER A 5 -31.53 13.32 -18.14
CA SER A 5 -30.42 13.41 -17.19
C SER A 5 -30.14 12.07 -16.52
N GLY A 6 -28.94 11.90 -15.95
CA GLY A 6 -28.72 10.97 -14.84
C GLY A 6 -27.32 10.34 -14.81
N ASP A 7 -26.45 10.90 -14.00
CA ASP A 7 -25.18 10.32 -13.56
C ASP A 7 -25.37 8.94 -12.91
N GLY A 8 -24.51 7.99 -13.25
CA GLY A 8 -24.50 6.63 -12.70
C GLY A 8 -23.09 6.07 -12.62
N ASP A 9 -22.39 6.38 -11.54
CA ASP A 9 -21.13 5.78 -11.12
C ASP A 9 -21.38 4.33 -10.65
N PRO A 10 -20.59 3.31 -11.07
CA PRO A 10 -20.88 1.93 -10.71
C PRO A 10 -20.35 1.60 -9.32
N THR A 11 -21.27 1.54 -8.35
CA THR A 11 -20.99 1.02 -7.00
C THR A 11 -20.85 -0.52 -7.03
N ALA A 12 -19.72 -1.01 -6.54
CA ALA A 12 -19.46 -2.43 -6.32
C ALA A 12 -20.45 -3.03 -5.28
N PRO A 13 -20.79 -4.33 -5.36
CA PRO A 13 -21.81 -4.94 -4.52
C PRO A 13 -21.31 -5.12 -3.09
N VAL A 14 -22.12 -4.69 -2.12
CA VAL A 14 -21.91 -4.95 -0.69
C VAL A 14 -22.33 -6.39 -0.39
N PRO A 15 -21.51 -7.22 0.30
CA PRO A 15 -21.90 -8.57 0.68
C PRO A 15 -23.00 -8.56 1.77
N PRO A 16 -23.88 -9.58 1.82
CA PRO A 16 -25.05 -9.57 2.70
C PRO A 16 -24.62 -9.79 4.15
N VAL A 17 -24.91 -8.80 5.00
CA VAL A 17 -24.80 -8.95 6.46
C VAL A 17 -26.05 -9.67 6.95
N VAL A 18 -25.91 -10.95 7.29
CA VAL A 18 -26.89 -11.67 8.11
C VAL A 18 -26.84 -11.08 9.53
N ASN A 19 -27.82 -10.23 9.84
CA ASN A 19 -28.06 -9.72 11.19
C ASN A 19 -28.76 -10.79 12.03
N ASP A 20 -28.00 -11.50 12.86
CA ASP A 20 -28.55 -12.24 13.99
C ASP A 20 -28.67 -11.27 15.19
N PRO A 21 -29.88 -10.90 15.65
CA PRO A 21 -30.08 -9.82 16.60
C PRO A 21 -29.68 -10.18 18.05
N ASN A 22 -29.17 -11.39 18.32
CA ASN A 22 -28.95 -11.85 19.70
C ASN A 22 -27.51 -12.24 20.06
N SER A 23 -26.50 -11.76 19.32
CA SER A 23 -25.08 -11.94 19.66
C SER A 23 -24.29 -10.63 19.60
N MET A 24 -24.61 -9.67 20.47
CA MET A 24 -23.70 -8.56 20.77
C MET A 24 -22.99 -8.83 22.11
N PRO A 25 -21.68 -9.10 22.14
CA PRO A 25 -20.93 -8.96 23.38
C PRO A 25 -21.00 -7.48 23.80
N ALA A 26 -21.35 -7.24 25.06
CA ALA A 26 -21.49 -5.89 25.62
C ALA A 26 -20.26 -5.02 25.28
N THR A 27 -20.51 -3.94 24.52
CA THR A 27 -19.53 -2.89 24.23
C THR A 27 -19.14 -2.21 25.53
N LYS A 28 -17.94 -2.50 26.04
CA LYS A 28 -17.33 -1.66 27.07
C LYS A 28 -17.13 -0.27 26.47
N GLU A 29 -17.72 0.76 27.09
CA GLU A 29 -17.45 2.15 26.75
C GLU A 29 -15.94 2.42 26.88
N GLU A 30 -15.25 2.58 25.76
CA GLU A 30 -13.84 2.99 25.75
C GLU A 30 -13.75 4.44 26.20
N LYS A 31 -13.19 4.67 27.39
CA LYS A 31 -12.87 6.02 27.87
C LYS A 31 -11.97 6.71 26.83
N PRO A 32 -12.23 7.99 26.50
CA PRO A 32 -11.45 8.70 25.49
C PRO A 32 -9.98 8.74 25.91
N LEU A 33 -9.10 8.33 25.00
CA LEU A 33 -7.66 8.37 25.22
C LEU A 33 -7.21 9.83 25.43
N PRO A 34 -6.28 10.09 26.36
CA PRO A 34 -5.73 11.43 26.56
C PRO A 34 -5.06 11.91 25.26
N LYS A 35 -5.26 13.20 24.94
CA LYS A 35 -4.63 13.82 23.76
C LYS A 35 -3.11 13.85 23.95
N LEU A 36 -2.38 13.43 22.92
CA LEU A 36 -0.92 13.54 22.88
C LEU A 36 -0.52 15.01 22.84
N SER A 37 0.53 15.37 23.58
CA SER A 37 1.23 16.64 23.36
C SER A 37 1.88 16.65 21.98
N ALA A 38 2.24 17.85 21.48
CA ALA A 38 2.93 17.97 20.20
C ALA A 38 4.27 17.20 20.16
N SER A 39 4.97 17.09 21.30
CA SER A 39 6.22 16.34 21.39
C SER A 39 6.00 14.83 21.29
N GLU A 40 5.01 14.32 22.03
CA GLU A 40 4.66 12.89 21.99
C GLU A 40 4.12 12.49 20.62
N PHE A 41 3.30 13.34 20.00
CA PHE A 41 2.81 13.09 18.66
C PHE A 41 3.97 12.93 17.67
N ARG A 42 4.93 13.86 17.64
CA ARG A 42 6.11 13.75 16.76
C ARG A 42 6.90 12.46 17.02
N GLN A 43 7.09 12.11 18.30
CA GLN A 43 7.83 10.91 18.66
C GLN A 43 7.14 9.63 18.16
N TYR A 44 5.82 9.51 18.39
CA TYR A 44 5.06 8.34 17.96
C TYR A 44 4.82 8.31 16.44
N ASN A 45 4.71 9.47 15.79
CA ASN A 45 4.45 9.58 14.36
C ASN A 45 5.70 9.36 13.49
N ARG A 46 6.92 9.46 14.06
CA ARG A 46 8.18 9.36 13.32
C ARG A 46 8.28 8.12 12.42
N MET A 47 7.79 6.96 12.86
CA MET A 47 7.83 5.75 12.05
C MET A 47 6.88 5.83 10.85
N ALA A 48 5.69 6.39 11.04
CA ALA A 48 4.73 6.57 9.97
C ALA A 48 5.26 7.55 8.90
N GLU A 49 5.89 8.66 9.31
CA GLU A 49 6.54 9.61 8.40
C GLU A 49 7.65 8.95 7.58
N HIS A 50 8.47 8.12 8.22
CA HIS A 50 9.56 7.42 7.56
C HIS A 50 9.05 6.34 6.58
N MET A 51 7.98 5.60 6.93
CA MET A 51 7.34 4.67 5.99
C MET A 51 6.75 5.40 4.79
N ASN A 52 6.08 6.55 5.02
CA ASN A 52 5.53 7.37 3.95
C ASN A 52 6.61 7.84 2.98
N TYR A 53 7.80 8.22 3.46
CA TYR A 53 8.92 8.59 2.58
C TYR A 53 9.27 7.48 1.57
N PHE A 54 9.40 6.22 2.01
CA PHE A 54 9.66 5.09 1.11
C PHE A 54 8.48 4.82 0.18
N HIS A 55 7.27 4.76 0.74
CA HIS A 55 6.07 4.45 -0.03
C HIS A 55 5.78 5.50 -1.10
N ASP A 56 6.00 6.78 -0.82
CA ASP A 56 5.84 7.87 -1.80
C ASP A 56 6.89 7.80 -2.91
N ASN A 57 8.13 7.43 -2.58
CA ASN A 57 9.14 7.17 -3.59
C ASN A 57 8.72 6.01 -4.52
N PHE A 58 8.22 4.89 -3.98
CA PHE A 58 7.71 3.78 -4.80
C PHE A 58 6.55 4.21 -5.70
N ARG A 59 5.60 4.98 -5.18
CA ARG A 59 4.49 5.53 -5.98
C ARG A 59 4.99 6.44 -7.10
N ALA A 60 5.95 7.30 -6.81
CA ALA A 60 6.54 8.20 -7.81
C ALA A 60 7.25 7.41 -8.91
N THR A 61 8.11 6.45 -8.56
CA THR A 61 8.81 5.60 -9.52
C THR A 61 7.83 4.78 -10.37
N TRP A 62 6.81 4.17 -9.76
CA TRP A 62 5.79 3.42 -10.47
C TRP A 62 5.03 4.29 -11.47
N LYS A 63 4.65 5.52 -11.12
CA LYS A 63 4.00 6.46 -12.04
C LYS A 63 4.86 6.74 -13.26
N VAL A 64 6.18 6.88 -13.10
CA VAL A 64 7.10 7.09 -14.23
C VAL A 64 7.17 5.85 -15.11
N LEU A 65 7.36 4.66 -14.52
CA LEU A 65 7.42 3.39 -15.27
C LEU A 65 6.13 3.14 -16.04
N TYR A 66 4.99 3.17 -15.34
CA TYR A 66 3.68 2.90 -15.91
C TYR A 66 3.31 3.94 -16.98
N GLY A 67 3.49 5.23 -16.69
CA GLY A 67 3.16 6.31 -17.62
C GLY A 67 3.99 6.26 -18.90
N ALA A 68 5.27 5.89 -18.82
CA ALA A 68 6.12 5.75 -19.99
C ALA A 68 5.68 4.57 -20.89
N CYS A 69 5.25 3.46 -20.30
CA CYS A 69 4.73 2.30 -21.02
C CYS A 69 3.37 2.60 -21.68
N GLU A 70 2.43 3.21 -20.95
CA GLU A 70 1.13 3.61 -21.50
C GLU A 70 1.28 4.61 -22.65
N ALA A 71 2.16 5.60 -22.51
CA ALA A 71 2.42 6.59 -23.54
C ALA A 71 3.32 6.09 -24.68
N GLN A 72 3.84 4.86 -24.59
CA GLN A 72 4.87 4.30 -25.49
C GLN A 72 6.06 5.26 -25.68
N LYS A 73 6.39 6.02 -24.61
CA LYS A 73 7.37 7.10 -24.66
C LYS A 73 8.05 7.29 -23.31
N ARG A 74 9.37 7.10 -23.29
CA ARG A 74 10.20 7.35 -22.09
C ARG A 74 10.20 8.84 -21.70
N PRO A 75 10.47 9.17 -20.43
CA PRO A 75 10.71 10.54 -19.99
C PRO A 75 11.77 11.23 -20.87
N LYS A 76 11.61 12.55 -21.06
CA LYS A 76 12.57 13.36 -21.80
C LYS A 76 13.95 13.24 -21.12
N ASP A 77 15.00 13.18 -21.94
CA ASP A 77 16.39 13.11 -21.50
C ASP A 77 16.74 11.83 -20.70
N MET A 78 15.90 10.78 -20.80
CA MET A 78 16.16 9.47 -20.22
C MET A 78 16.49 8.43 -21.30
N SER A 79 17.71 7.91 -21.26
CA SER A 79 18.12 6.79 -22.12
C SER A 79 17.36 5.51 -21.78
N ILE A 80 17.30 4.58 -22.74
CA ILE A 80 16.68 3.27 -22.49
C ILE A 80 17.37 2.51 -21.34
N ARG A 81 18.70 2.59 -21.24
CA ARG A 81 19.47 1.96 -20.16
C ARG A 81 19.08 2.51 -18.80
N GLN A 82 19.00 3.84 -18.67
CA GLN A 82 18.56 4.47 -17.42
C GLN A 82 17.13 4.08 -17.03
N PHE A 83 16.22 3.99 -18.02
CA PHE A 83 14.84 3.58 -17.77
C PHE A 83 14.74 2.12 -17.30
N ILE A 84 15.49 1.20 -17.92
CA ILE A 84 15.56 -0.20 -17.50
C ILE A 84 16.17 -0.30 -16.09
N SER A 85 17.29 0.39 -15.83
CA SER A 85 17.91 0.41 -14.50
C SER A 85 16.99 0.96 -13.42
N MET A 86 16.16 1.97 -13.72
CA MET A 86 15.16 2.47 -12.78
C MET A 86 14.11 1.40 -12.44
N GLY A 87 13.69 0.59 -13.41
CA GLY A 87 12.79 -0.55 -13.18
C GLY A 87 13.43 -1.65 -12.32
N GLN A 88 14.69 -1.98 -12.57
CA GLN A 88 15.46 -2.95 -11.78
C GLN A 88 15.63 -2.47 -10.33
N GLN A 89 16.01 -1.20 -10.14
CA GLN A 89 16.12 -0.59 -8.81
C GLN A 89 14.79 -0.56 -8.06
N PHE A 90 13.68 -0.32 -8.76
CA PHE A 90 12.34 -0.40 -8.17
C PHE A 90 12.05 -1.80 -7.64
N CYS A 91 12.30 -2.85 -8.43
CA CYS A 91 12.08 -4.24 -8.02
C CYS A 91 12.95 -4.61 -6.80
N HIS A 92 14.25 -4.28 -6.86
CA HIS A 92 15.19 -4.56 -5.77
C HIS A 92 14.81 -3.83 -4.47
N HIS A 93 14.58 -2.51 -4.52
CA HIS A 93 14.28 -1.73 -3.32
C HIS A 93 12.94 -2.08 -2.70
N LEU A 94 11.91 -2.33 -3.53
CA LEU A 94 10.60 -2.74 -3.00
C LEU A 94 10.69 -4.12 -2.34
N THR A 95 11.52 -5.01 -2.90
CA THR A 95 11.76 -6.33 -2.31
C THR A 95 12.44 -6.25 -0.95
N VAL A 96 13.51 -5.46 -0.83
CA VAL A 96 14.21 -5.23 0.44
C VAL A 96 13.28 -4.59 1.46
N HIS A 97 12.51 -3.58 1.05
CA HIS A 97 11.56 -2.87 1.90
C HIS A 97 10.51 -3.81 2.52
N HIS A 98 9.82 -4.61 1.70
CA HIS A 98 8.85 -5.59 2.21
C HIS A 98 9.52 -6.66 3.10
N THR A 99 10.73 -7.11 2.74
CA THR A 99 11.46 -8.09 3.57
C THR A 99 11.72 -7.55 4.97
N ILE A 100 12.12 -6.29 5.10
CA ILE A 100 12.34 -5.64 6.41
C ILE A 100 11.03 -5.48 7.16
N GLU A 101 9.96 -5.05 6.49
CA GLU A 101 8.64 -4.91 7.10
C GLU A 101 8.17 -6.23 7.71
N GLU A 102 8.20 -7.31 6.93
CA GLU A 102 7.77 -8.64 7.35
C GLU A 102 8.63 -9.23 8.46
N GLN A 103 9.95 -9.12 8.36
CA GLN A 103 10.86 -9.76 9.30
C GLN A 103 11.04 -8.99 10.62
N HIS A 104 10.88 -7.67 10.59
CA HIS A 104 11.32 -6.82 11.71
C HIS A 104 10.28 -5.82 12.20
N ILE A 105 9.42 -5.27 11.32
CA ILE A 105 8.48 -4.21 11.71
C ILE A 105 7.13 -4.78 12.12
N PHE A 106 6.51 -5.62 11.27
CA PHE A 106 5.21 -6.22 11.53
C PHE A 106 5.17 -7.02 12.84
N PRO A 107 6.18 -7.85 13.18
CA PRO A 107 6.17 -8.59 14.45
C PRO A 107 6.20 -7.66 15.68
N VAL A 108 6.82 -6.49 15.57
CA VAL A 108 6.86 -5.51 16.67
C VAL A 108 5.52 -4.80 16.79
N LEU A 109 4.92 -4.38 15.68
CA LEU A 109 3.60 -3.73 15.66
C LEU A 109 2.50 -4.68 16.15
N ALA A 110 2.58 -5.97 15.78
CA ALA A 110 1.65 -7.02 16.20
C ALA A 110 1.51 -7.13 17.72
N LYS A 111 2.54 -6.77 18.51
CA LYS A 111 2.47 -6.78 19.98
C LYS A 111 1.38 -5.86 20.53
N LYS A 112 1.11 -4.73 19.85
CA LYS A 112 0.19 -3.69 20.32
C LYS A 112 -0.97 -3.41 19.38
N MET A 113 -0.89 -3.85 18.11
CA MET A 113 -1.88 -3.56 17.08
C MET A 113 -2.44 -4.87 16.51
N PRO A 114 -3.67 -5.29 16.87
CA PRO A 114 -4.26 -6.55 16.42
C PRO A 114 -4.36 -6.71 14.89
N ALA A 115 -4.45 -5.60 14.15
CA ALA A 115 -4.42 -5.60 12.68
C ALA A 115 -3.14 -6.26 12.13
N PHE A 116 -2.00 -6.08 12.82
CA PHE A 116 -0.73 -6.72 12.49
C PHE A 116 -0.58 -8.12 13.11
N LYS A 117 -1.54 -8.62 13.90
CA LYS A 117 -1.54 -10.03 14.34
C LYS A 117 -2.20 -10.95 13.32
N LYS A 118 -3.20 -10.42 12.62
CA LYS A 118 -3.87 -11.09 11.49
C LYS A 118 -3.11 -10.78 10.20
N GLU A 119 -1.79 -11.02 10.22
CA GLU A 119 -0.81 -10.71 9.16
C GLU A 119 -1.21 -11.22 7.77
N LEU A 120 -2.22 -12.08 7.66
CA LEU A 120 -2.74 -12.64 6.43
C LEU A 120 -2.97 -11.60 5.32
N GLU A 121 -3.57 -10.44 5.61
CA GLU A 121 -3.93 -9.52 4.52
C GLU A 121 -2.70 -8.82 3.91
N LEU A 122 -1.87 -8.18 4.74
CA LEU A 122 -0.66 -7.50 4.28
C LEU A 122 0.34 -8.47 3.64
N LEU A 123 0.56 -9.64 4.26
CA LEU A 123 1.42 -10.69 3.68
C LEU A 123 0.86 -11.23 2.36
N THR A 124 -0.46 -11.35 2.24
CA THR A 124 -1.08 -11.76 0.97
C THR A 124 -0.87 -10.70 -0.11
N GLN A 125 -1.00 -9.42 0.23
CA GLN A 125 -0.72 -8.33 -0.69
C GLN A 125 0.75 -8.34 -1.14
N HIS A 126 1.70 -8.42 -0.20
CA HIS A 126 3.13 -8.51 -0.51
C HIS A 126 3.42 -9.70 -1.41
N LYS A 127 2.89 -10.89 -1.10
CA LYS A 127 3.05 -12.08 -1.94
C LYS A 127 2.56 -11.88 -3.38
N GLN A 128 1.46 -11.16 -3.59
CA GLN A 128 0.99 -10.86 -4.95
C GLN A 128 1.86 -9.82 -5.64
N ILE A 129 2.34 -8.81 -4.91
CA ILE A 129 3.27 -7.81 -5.44
C ILE A 129 4.57 -8.49 -5.88
N HIS A 130 5.19 -9.33 -5.04
CA HIS A 130 6.42 -10.04 -5.36
C HIS A 130 6.29 -10.93 -6.61
N LYS A 131 5.18 -11.64 -6.79
CA LYS A 131 4.93 -12.37 -8.05
C LYS A 131 4.94 -11.48 -9.28
N GLY A 132 4.49 -10.23 -9.14
CA GLY A 132 4.55 -9.22 -10.19
C GLY A 132 5.98 -8.71 -10.41
N LEU A 133 6.71 -8.44 -9.32
CA LEU A 133 8.11 -8.02 -9.36
C LEU A 133 9.01 -9.07 -10.00
N ASP A 134 8.86 -10.35 -9.66
CA ASP A 134 9.64 -11.45 -10.25
C ASP A 134 9.50 -11.49 -11.78
N LYS A 135 8.28 -11.23 -12.29
CA LYS A 135 8.02 -11.18 -13.74
C LYS A 135 8.62 -9.94 -14.39
N LEU A 136 8.48 -8.79 -13.73
CA LEU A 136 8.99 -7.52 -14.23
C LEU A 136 10.51 -7.52 -14.25
N GLU A 137 11.16 -7.95 -13.17
CA GLU A 137 12.61 -8.01 -13.05
C GLU A 137 13.20 -8.91 -14.14
N LYS A 138 12.67 -10.12 -14.31
CA LYS A 138 13.07 -11.01 -15.40
C LYS A 138 12.92 -10.37 -16.78
N TYR A 139 11.80 -9.70 -17.05
CA TYR A 139 11.58 -9.01 -18.33
C TYR A 139 12.58 -7.88 -18.59
N LEU A 140 13.12 -7.25 -17.54
CA LEU A 140 14.10 -6.16 -17.67
C LEU A 140 15.54 -6.66 -17.82
N GLU A 141 15.81 -7.92 -17.50
CA GLU A 141 17.12 -8.56 -17.64
C GLU A 141 17.34 -9.23 -19.01
N ASP A 142 16.25 -9.67 -19.64
CA ASP A 142 16.22 -10.28 -20.98
C ASP A 142 16.41 -9.24 -22.12
#